data_AF-A0A939JKK1-F1
#
_entry.id   AF-A0A939JKK1-F1
#
_cell.length_a   1.000
_cell.length_b   1.000
_cell.length_c   1.000
_cell.angle_alpha   90.00
_cell.angle_beta   90.00
_cell.angle_gamma   90.00
#
_symmetry.space_group_name_H-M   'P 1'
#
loop_
_entity.id
_entity.type
_entity.pdbx_description
1 polymer ?
#
loop_
_entity_poly.entity_id
_entity_poly.type
_entity_poly.pdbx_seq_one_letter_code
_entity_poly.pdbx_strand_id
1 'polypeptide(L)'
;VLNSHPSVRPDTRERVMAAVEALGYRPNGVARSLRTDQTRTLGLVISDVMNPYFTELARSVEDEARAHGYSVIIGNADEQPALQDHHIRSLLDRRIDGLLVSPTDGGSPVM
;
A
#
# COMPACT_ATOMS: atom_id res chain seq x y z
N VAL A 1 -12.26 -14.29 -15.37
CA VAL A 1 -12.91 -13.04 -15.82
C VAL A 1 -12.40 -11.83 -15.04
N LEU A 2 -12.57 -11.78 -13.71
CA LEU A 2 -12.13 -10.68 -12.85
C LEU A 2 -10.60 -10.40 -12.85
N ASN A 3 -9.77 -11.41 -13.12
CA ASN A 3 -8.31 -11.27 -13.23
C ASN A 3 -7.83 -11.01 -14.68
N SER A 4 -8.74 -10.63 -15.59
CA SER A 4 -8.43 -10.39 -17.01
C SER A 4 -7.71 -11.52 -17.76
N HIS A 5 -7.91 -12.77 -17.34
CA HIS A 5 -7.32 -13.93 -18.00
C HIS A 5 -7.72 -14.02 -19.50
N PRO A 6 -6.76 -14.25 -20.42
CA PRO A 6 -7.00 -14.20 -21.87
C PRO A 6 -7.92 -15.31 -22.41
N SER A 7 -8.17 -16.36 -21.64
CA SER A 7 -9.02 -17.50 -22.06
C SER A 7 -10.54 -17.22 -22.02
N VAL A 8 -10.97 -15.98 -21.75
CA VAL A 8 -12.39 -15.63 -21.56
C VAL A 8 -12.93 -14.94 -22.81
N ARG A 9 -14.02 -15.47 -23.36
CA ARG A 9 -14.75 -14.85 -24.49
C ARG A 9 -15.27 -13.45 -24.11
N PRO A 10 -15.22 -12.46 -25.02
CA PRO A 10 -15.65 -11.08 -24.73
C PRO A 10 -17.08 -10.98 -24.17
N ASP A 11 -18.02 -11.69 -24.79
CA ASP A 11 -19.43 -11.71 -24.38
C ASP A 11 -19.64 -12.24 -22.95
N THR A 12 -18.89 -13.27 -22.56
CA THR A 12 -18.92 -13.80 -21.18
C THR A 12 -18.32 -12.81 -20.18
N ARG A 13 -17.31 -12.03 -20.59
CA ARG A 13 -16.71 -11.00 -19.75
C ARG A 13 -17.68 -9.87 -19.47
N GLU A 14 -18.36 -9.35 -20.49
CA GLU A 14 -19.34 -8.28 -20.35
C GLU A 14 -20.48 -8.67 -19.41
N ARG A 15 -21.06 -9.87 -19.58
CA ARG A 15 -22.13 -10.38 -18.71
C ARG A 15 -21.72 -10.46 -17.24
N VAL A 16 -20.49 -10.88 -16.96
CA VAL A 16 -19.99 -10.97 -15.58
C VAL A 16 -19.71 -9.59 -14.99
N MET A 17 -19.14 -8.66 -15.76
CA MET A 17 -18.90 -7.29 -15.29
C MET A 17 -20.21 -6.56 -14.97
N ALA A 18 -21.24 -6.73 -15.81
CA ALA A 18 -22.58 -6.19 -15.55
C ALA A 18 -23.19 -6.73 -14.25
N ALA A 19 -23.02 -8.04 -13.97
CA ALA A 19 -23.47 -8.64 -12.72
C ALA A 19 -22.67 -8.14 -11.50
N VAL A 20 -21.36 -7.94 -11.64
CA VAL A 20 -20.49 -7.39 -10.58
C VAL A 20 -20.94 -5.99 -10.18
N GLU A 21 -21.24 -5.14 -11.17
CA GLU A 21 -21.71 -3.78 -10.95
C GLU A 21 -23.12 -3.76 -10.34
N ALA A 22 -24.05 -4.55 -10.87
CA ALA A 22 -25.42 -4.67 -10.34
C ALA A 22 -25.47 -5.17 -8.89
N LEU A 23 -24.53 -6.05 -8.50
CA LEU A 23 -24.46 -6.63 -7.16
C LEU A 23 -23.56 -5.83 -6.20
N GLY A 24 -22.87 -4.80 -6.68
CA GLY A 24 -21.89 -4.05 -5.89
C GLY A 24 -20.72 -4.91 -5.38
N TYR A 25 -20.37 -5.98 -6.10
CA TYR A 25 -19.35 -6.92 -5.67
C TYR A 25 -17.97 -6.24 -5.62
N ARG A 26 -17.37 -6.20 -4.43
CA ARG A 26 -16.00 -5.70 -4.21
C ARG A 26 -15.05 -6.88 -3.99
N PRO A 27 -14.04 -7.08 -4.85
CA PRO A 27 -13.04 -8.12 -4.64
C PRO A 27 -12.37 -7.97 -3.27
N ASN A 28 -12.33 -9.05 -2.49
CA ASN A 28 -11.67 -9.02 -1.20
C ASN A 28 -10.14 -9.00 -1.38
N GLY A 29 -9.51 -7.88 -1.02
CA GLY A 29 -8.07 -7.69 -1.09
C GLY A 29 -7.27 -8.71 -0.26
N VAL A 30 -7.78 -9.13 0.89
CA VAL A 30 -7.14 -10.13 1.77
C VAL A 30 -7.13 -11.51 1.12
N ALA A 31 -8.25 -11.92 0.54
CA ALA A 31 -8.33 -13.20 -0.18
C ALA A 31 -7.44 -13.22 -1.42
N ARG A 32 -7.28 -12.06 -2.08
CA ARG A 32 -6.38 -11.89 -3.22
C ARG A 32 -4.92 -11.98 -2.79
N SER A 33 -4.52 -11.27 -1.73
CA SER A 33 -3.14 -11.25 -1.25
C SER A 33 -2.68 -12.61 -0.75
N LEU A 34 -3.55 -13.37 -0.08
CA LEU A 34 -3.26 -14.75 0.32
C LEU A 34 -2.94 -15.67 -0.87
N ARG A 35 -3.51 -15.39 -2.05
CA ARG A 35 -3.28 -16.18 -3.26
C ARG A 35 -2.08 -15.72 -4.08
N THR A 36 -1.72 -14.44 -4.00
CA THR A 36 -0.64 -13.82 -4.78
C THR A 36 0.62 -13.55 -3.99
N ASP A 37 0.58 -13.76 -2.66
CA ASP A 37 1.63 -13.38 -1.69
C ASP A 37 2.08 -11.91 -1.85
N GLN A 38 1.13 -11.03 -2.21
CA GLN A 38 1.35 -9.61 -2.46
C GLN A 38 0.17 -8.82 -1.94
N THR A 39 0.42 -7.82 -1.10
CA THR A 39 -0.62 -6.94 -0.53
C THR A 39 -0.88 -5.70 -1.38
N ARG A 40 0.00 -5.40 -2.34
CA ARG A 40 0.06 -4.15 -3.10
C ARG A 40 0.05 -2.93 -2.20
N THR A 41 0.76 -3.04 -1.07
CA THR A 41 0.82 -1.98 -0.06
C THR A 41 2.27 -1.67 0.25
N LEU A 42 2.63 -0.39 0.20
CA LEU A 42 3.93 0.14 0.61
C LEU A 42 3.78 0.89 1.94
N GLY A 43 4.80 0.82 2.78
CA GLY A 43 4.92 1.66 3.97
C GLY A 43 5.82 2.86 3.69
N LEU A 44 5.46 4.02 4.23
CA LEU A 44 6.30 5.23 4.25
C LEU A 44 6.36 5.77 5.68
N VAL A 45 7.54 5.79 6.28
CA VAL A 45 7.77 6.40 7.60
C VAL A 45 8.52 7.72 7.42
N ILE A 46 7.92 8.83 7.85
CA ILE A 46 8.45 10.19 7.74
C ILE A 46 8.70 10.79 9.12
N SER A 47 9.57 11.80 9.20
CA SER A 47 9.94 12.42 10.47
C SER A 47 8.88 13.38 11.01
N ASP A 48 8.28 14.23 10.16
CA ASP A 48 7.22 15.17 10.55
C ASP A 48 6.29 15.47 9.36
N VAL A 49 5.01 15.13 9.49
CA VAL A 49 3.98 15.41 8.46
C VAL A 49 3.66 16.90 8.32
N MET A 50 3.92 17.72 9.33
CA MET A 50 3.67 19.16 9.29
C MET A 50 4.75 19.91 8.51
N ASN A 51 5.91 19.29 8.30
CA ASN A 51 6.96 19.87 7.48
C ASN A 51 6.60 19.73 5.97
N PRO A 52 6.55 20.85 5.22
CA PRO A 52 6.20 20.82 3.79
C PRO A 52 7.08 19.90 2.95
N TYR A 53 8.34 19.72 3.32
CA TYR A 53 9.26 18.80 2.62
C TYR A 53 8.74 17.36 2.63
N PHE A 54 8.32 16.85 3.80
CA PHE A 54 7.81 15.48 3.91
C PHE A 54 6.41 15.33 3.33
N THR A 55 5.58 16.38 3.40
CA THR A 55 4.28 16.37 2.71
C THR A 55 4.45 16.25 1.19
N GLU A 56 5.37 17.00 0.60
CA GLU A 56 5.66 16.93 -0.83
C GLU A 56 6.23 15.56 -1.22
N LEU A 57 7.19 15.05 -0.43
CA LEU A 57 7.76 13.72 -0.62
C LEU A 57 6.68 12.62 -0.56
N ALA A 58 5.83 12.64 0.46
CA ALA A 58 4.76 11.66 0.64
C ALA A 58 3.78 11.68 -0.53
N ARG A 59 3.45 12.86 -1.04
CA ARG A 59 2.62 13.02 -2.24
C ARG A 59 3.28 12.41 -3.47
N SER A 60 4.55 12.73 -3.73
CA SER A 60 5.29 12.18 -4.88
C SER A 60 5.39 10.66 -4.83
N VAL A 61 5.65 10.09 -3.65
CA VAL A 61 5.68 8.63 -3.45
C VAL A 61 4.31 8.02 -3.71
N GLU A 62 3.24 8.64 -3.22
CA GLU A 62 1.88 8.13 -3.38
C GLU A 62 1.42 8.18 -4.84
N ASP A 63 1.71 9.26 -5.57
CA ASP A 63 1.39 9.40 -6.99
C ASP A 63 2.09 8.30 -7.83
N GLU A 64 3.38 8.04 -7.58
CA GLU A 64 4.15 7.01 -8.28
C GLU A 64 3.69 5.59 -7.92
N ALA A 65 3.43 5.33 -6.63
CA ALA A 65 2.91 4.06 -6.15
C ALA A 65 1.52 3.76 -6.75
N ARG A 66 0.64 4.77 -6.81
CA ARG A 66 -0.70 4.68 -7.40
C ARG A 66 -0.62 4.34 -8.88
N ALA A 67 0.31 4.95 -9.63
CA ALA A 67 0.54 4.64 -11.04
C ALA A 67 0.90 3.16 -11.26
N HIS A 68 1.56 2.54 -10.28
CA HIS A 68 1.91 1.11 -10.27
C HIS A 68 0.86 0.20 -9.63
N GLY A 69 -0.28 0.75 -9.19
CA GLY A 69 -1.37 0.01 -8.55
C GLY A 69 -1.08 -0.41 -7.11
N TYR A 70 -0.17 0.29 -6.43
CA TYR A 70 0.11 0.15 -5.00
C TYR A 70 -0.66 1.21 -4.19
N SER A 71 -0.95 0.88 -2.94
CA SER A 71 -1.41 1.82 -1.91
C SER A 71 -0.28 2.14 -0.94
N VAL A 72 -0.26 3.34 -0.36
CA VAL A 72 0.78 3.76 0.60
C VAL A 72 0.16 3.99 1.97
N ILE A 73 0.77 3.42 3.02
CA ILE A 73 0.44 3.70 4.43
C ILE A 73 1.54 4.59 5.00
N ILE A 74 1.17 5.76 5.50
CA ILE A 74 2.11 6.75 6.06
C ILE A 74 2.14 6.62 7.60
N GLY A 75 3.34 6.49 8.17
CA GLY A 75 3.63 6.60 9.59
C GLY A 75 4.42 7.87 9.89
N ASN A 76 3.96 8.67 10.84
CA ASN A 76 4.62 9.90 11.24
C ASN A 76 5.38 9.66 12.54
N ALA A 77 6.71 9.79 12.52
CA ALA A 77 7.56 9.47 13.66
C ALA A 77 7.71 10.63 14.67
N ASP A 78 7.27 11.85 14.34
CA ASP A 78 7.41 13.07 15.17
C ASP A 78 8.82 13.21 15.78
N GLU A 79 9.86 12.97 14.97
CA GLU A 79 11.28 12.96 15.34
C GLU A 79 11.66 12.00 16.50
N GLN A 80 10.80 11.05 16.84
CA GLN A 80 11.00 10.11 17.94
C GLN A 80 11.36 8.71 17.44
N PRO A 81 12.58 8.20 17.72
CA PRO A 81 13.02 6.87 17.28
C PRO A 81 12.09 5.74 17.77
N ALA A 82 11.50 5.87 18.96
CA ALA A 82 10.56 4.89 19.48
C ALA A 82 9.27 4.80 18.65
N LEU A 83 8.77 5.93 18.15
CA LEU A 83 7.61 5.97 17.26
C LEU A 83 7.96 5.42 15.88
N GLN A 84 9.15 5.73 15.36
CA GLN A 84 9.68 5.14 14.13
C GLN A 84 9.66 3.61 14.23
N ASP A 85 10.26 3.03 15.27
CA ASP A 85 10.32 1.58 15.48
C ASP A 85 8.93 0.95 15.59
N HIS A 86 8.02 1.64 16.28
CA HIS A 86 6.62 1.20 16.40
C HIS A 86 5.92 1.15 15.05
N HIS A 87 6.09 2.18 14.20
CA HIS A 87 5.51 2.22 12.87
C HIS A 87 6.12 1.17 11.95
N ILE A 88 7.44 1.00 11.96
CA ILE A 88 8.14 -0.04 11.18
C ILE A 88 7.57 -1.42 11.53
N ARG A 89 7.51 -1.79 12.82
CA ARG A 89 6.96 -3.08 13.26
C ARG A 89 5.50 -3.25 12.83
N SER A 90 4.68 -2.23 13.06
CA SER A 90 3.25 -2.27 12.70
C SER A 90 3.01 -2.44 11.21
N LEU A 91 3.89 -1.89 10.36
CA LEU A 91 3.83 -2.03 8.92
C LEU A 91 4.30 -3.42 8.47
N LEU A 92 5.38 -3.93 9.05
CA LEU A 92 5.87 -5.29 8.80
C LEU A 92 4.82 -6.34 9.17
N ASP A 93 4.13 -6.19 10.30
CA ASP A 93 3.05 -7.09 10.73
C ASP A 93 1.86 -7.12 9.75
N ARG A 94 1.65 -6.03 9.01
CA ARG A 94 0.64 -5.93 7.94
C ARG A 94 1.07 -6.57 6.62
N ARG A 95 2.28 -7.13 6.56
CA ARG A 95 2.88 -7.75 5.36
C ARG A 95 2.90 -6.80 4.16
N ILE A 96 3.33 -5.56 4.40
CA ILE A 96 3.63 -4.62 3.30
C ILE A 96 4.66 -5.24 2.35
N ASP A 97 4.57 -4.87 1.07
CA ASP A 97 5.45 -5.39 0.03
C ASP A 97 6.79 -4.62 -0.02
N GLY A 98 6.86 -3.43 0.59
CA GLY A 98 8.07 -2.61 0.66
C GLY A 98 7.93 -1.43 1.62
N LEU A 99 9.06 -0.96 2.15
CA LEU A 99 9.13 0.08 3.17
C LEU A 99 10.12 1.19 2.77
N LEU A 100 9.67 2.43 2.83
CA LEU A 100 10.48 3.65 2.71
C LEU A 100 10.57 4.30 4.09
N VAL A 101 11.77 4.69 4.52
CA VAL A 101 11.99 5.29 5.85
C VAL A 101 12.87 6.53 5.69
N SER A 102 12.40 7.68 6.18
CA SER A 102 13.26 8.80 6.53
C SER A 102 13.77 8.56 7.95
N PRO A 103 15.07 8.27 8.15
CA PRO A 103 15.60 8.00 9.47
C PRO A 103 15.51 9.26 10.35
N THR A 104 15.17 9.06 11.61
CA THR A 104 15.36 10.08 12.66
C THR A 104 16.78 9.96 13.21
N ASP A 105 17.42 11.12 13.44
CA ASP A 105 18.84 11.20 13.79
C ASP A 105 19.13 10.49 15.12
N GLY A 106 19.58 9.24 15.04
CA GLY A 106 19.89 8.41 16.19
C GLY A 106 19.61 6.96 15.85
N GLY A 107 20.67 6.22 15.51
CA GLY A 107 20.61 4.83 15.07
C GLY A 107 19.54 4.01 15.77
N SER A 108 18.47 3.69 15.05
CA SER A 108 17.48 2.74 15.51
C SER A 108 18.10 1.35 15.48
N PRO A 109 17.95 0.53 16.53
CA PRO A 109 18.45 -0.86 16.53
C PRO A 109 17.70 -1.79 15.57
N VAL A 110 16.66 -1.27 14.89
CA VAL A 110 15.82 -2.02 13.94
C VAL A 110 16.22 -1.75 12.49
N MET A 111 17.17 -0.84 12.24
CA MET A 111 17.71 -0.46 10.93
C MET A 111 19.20 -0.80 10.84
#